data_AF-A0A1H1P1L9-F1
#
_entry.id   AF-A0A1H1P1L9-F1
#
_cell.length_a   1.000
_cell.length_b   1.000
_cell.length_c   1.000
_cell.angle_alpha   90.00
_cell.angle_beta   90.00
_cell.angle_gamma   90.00
#
_symmetry.space_group_name_H-M   'P 1'
#
loop_
_entity.id
_entity.type
_entity.pdbx_description
1 polymer ?
#
loop_
_entity_poly.entity_id
_entity_poly.type
_entity_poly.pdbx_seq_one_letter_code
_entity_poly.pdbx_strand_id
1 'polypeptide(L)'
;MSLPILLDDALERTADGFALRLSLPWIRSLPVSSLSELRVSIDGTAVEDLRARPDGEWWFLQDRLLVEAGDPLEEGEHEVAVSFRLVIPYLPAGPDAPLTLPFHAERTLVASSADGRAARSASRSAGRGTRSASRDPQSPRDLPTSWTLAASGFNWTPDVVRAELPAAEITAGIVRDGVASVIEIEPGQLWRSFPEPVDSEIDAFRADLGAAGGTVSIAGGSLDDWAPDGRRRNEDERLAFVLPQLHAAHRLGAIGVRLPIGQAGPALLARLLPVLHELGLVLFEEAQGRQTPADPETARALDVIAALDDPHVRVLVDISMLMPELPVTYVSALEAAGVERSLVGRVAAGWRDPATVDVLVSALRSGAVPPSAHALFMDMLVRFGRSEPTALRDILPLVGAFHLKFWDLEDAEHRVSRPIRDLGAVLSGSDFAGTLCSEWGGHEWLDADPAEMTRGHLELAANALAEGAESGRRGHDRASPVAMPSR
;
A
#
# COMPACT_ATOMS: atom_id res chain seq x y z
N MET A 1 8.26 -4.51 -2.55
CA MET A 1 8.92 -5.12 -3.71
C MET A 1 8.02 -4.96 -4.93
N SER A 2 8.57 -4.42 -6.02
CA SER A 2 7.88 -4.38 -7.31
C SER A 2 8.20 -5.63 -8.13
N LEU A 3 7.46 -5.89 -9.21
CA LEU A 3 7.76 -6.99 -10.12
C LEU A 3 9.21 -6.87 -10.62
N PRO A 4 9.99 -7.96 -10.71
CA PRO A 4 11.21 -7.95 -11.48
C PRO A 4 10.90 -7.51 -12.91
N ILE A 5 11.63 -6.49 -13.40
CA ILE A 5 11.42 -5.90 -14.72
C ILE A 5 11.50 -6.97 -15.82
N LEU A 6 12.42 -7.93 -15.67
CA LEU A 6 12.66 -9.03 -16.59
C LEU A 6 12.43 -10.39 -15.90
N LEU A 7 11.51 -11.20 -16.44
CA LEU A 7 11.26 -12.60 -16.05
C LEU A 7 12.01 -13.58 -16.97
N ASP A 8 12.07 -14.86 -16.61
CA ASP A 8 12.79 -15.89 -17.39
C ASP A 8 12.30 -16.02 -18.83
N ASP A 9 11.01 -15.80 -19.07
CA ASP A 9 10.38 -15.86 -20.40
C ASP A 9 10.22 -14.47 -21.05
N ALA A 10 10.97 -13.47 -20.57
CA ALA A 10 10.83 -12.11 -21.07
C ALA A 10 11.32 -11.95 -22.51
N LEU A 11 12.29 -12.74 -22.98
CA LEU A 11 12.87 -12.64 -24.32
C LEU A 11 12.32 -13.72 -25.26
N GLU A 12 11.83 -13.30 -26.42
CA GLU A 12 11.27 -14.18 -27.45
C GLU A 12 11.77 -13.79 -28.83
N ARG A 13 12.08 -14.79 -29.67
CA ARG A 13 12.40 -14.59 -31.08
C ARG A 13 11.12 -14.47 -31.89
N THR A 14 11.08 -13.48 -32.78
CA THR A 14 9.98 -13.31 -33.74
C THR A 14 10.51 -13.56 -35.15
N ALA A 15 9.62 -13.63 -36.14
CA ALA A 15 10.02 -13.81 -37.54
C ALA A 15 10.88 -12.65 -38.07
N ASP A 16 10.63 -11.45 -37.54
CA ASP A 16 11.21 -10.19 -38.01
C ASP A 16 12.21 -9.59 -37.00
N GLY A 17 12.55 -10.29 -35.91
CA GLY A 17 13.48 -9.82 -34.88
C GLY A 17 13.25 -10.47 -33.52
N PHE A 18 12.98 -9.66 -32.49
CA PHE A 18 12.66 -10.15 -31.15
C PHE A 18 11.55 -9.35 -30.46
N ALA A 19 11.00 -9.98 -29.42
CA ALA A 19 10.03 -9.44 -28.50
C ALA A 19 10.56 -9.52 -27.07
N LEU A 20 10.40 -8.44 -26.31
CA LEU A 20 10.79 -8.31 -24.92
C LEU A 20 9.57 -7.94 -24.07
N ARG A 21 9.30 -8.71 -23.02
CA ARG A 21 8.21 -8.47 -22.08
C ARG A 21 8.73 -7.78 -20.82
N LEU A 22 8.32 -6.53 -20.62
CA LEU A 22 8.69 -5.74 -19.46
C LEU A 22 7.57 -5.78 -18.42
N SER A 23 7.89 -6.11 -17.18
CA SER A 23 6.96 -5.98 -16.05
C SER A 23 6.94 -4.54 -15.53
N LEU A 24 5.83 -4.11 -14.91
CA LEU A 24 5.74 -2.80 -14.27
C LEU A 24 6.40 -2.84 -12.88
N PRO A 25 7.55 -2.17 -12.64
CA PRO A 25 8.17 -2.16 -11.32
C PRO A 25 7.52 -1.11 -10.40
N TRP A 26 6.20 -1.19 -10.23
CA TRP A 26 5.43 -0.27 -9.39
C TRP A 26 4.36 -0.99 -8.56
N ILE A 27 3.74 -0.31 -7.60
CA ILE A 27 2.77 -0.90 -6.66
C ILE A 27 1.33 -0.87 -7.17
N ARG A 28 1.05 -0.20 -8.29
CA ARG A 28 -0.28 -0.13 -8.92
C ARG A 28 -0.14 0.10 -10.42
N SER A 29 -1.23 -0.11 -11.13
CA SER A 29 -1.35 0.21 -12.56
C SER A 29 -1.10 1.70 -12.80
N LEU A 30 -0.41 2.01 -13.89
CA LEU A 30 -0.05 3.37 -14.31
C LEU A 30 -0.45 3.60 -15.77
N PRO A 31 -0.64 4.85 -16.23
CA PRO A 31 -0.73 5.13 -17.66
C PRO A 31 0.51 4.60 -18.38
N VAL A 32 0.37 4.07 -19.60
CA VAL A 32 1.52 3.64 -20.41
C VAL A 32 2.47 4.82 -20.69
N SER A 33 1.93 6.03 -20.78
CA SER A 33 2.70 7.28 -20.91
C SER A 33 3.64 7.56 -19.72
N SER A 34 3.49 6.85 -18.59
CA SER A 34 4.44 6.90 -17.49
C SER A 34 5.81 6.32 -17.87
N LEU A 35 5.88 5.43 -18.85
CA LEU A 35 7.14 4.90 -19.36
C LEU A 35 7.83 5.94 -20.26
N SER A 36 9.05 6.31 -19.90
CA SER A 36 9.85 7.26 -20.67
C SER A 36 11.31 6.82 -20.74
N GLU A 37 12.02 7.31 -21.76
CA GLU A 37 13.45 7.06 -21.97
C GLU A 37 13.82 5.56 -21.98
N LEU A 38 12.96 4.69 -22.55
CA LEU A 38 13.24 3.26 -22.64
C LEU A 38 14.47 2.99 -23.52
N ARG A 39 15.42 2.24 -22.97
CA ARG A 39 16.61 1.74 -23.66
C ARG A 39 16.76 0.25 -23.38
N VAL A 40 17.10 -0.49 -24.42
CA VAL A 40 17.37 -1.94 -24.37
C VAL A 40 18.73 -2.18 -25.02
N SER A 41 19.52 -3.08 -24.44
CA SER A 41 20.70 -3.65 -25.09
C SER A 41 20.70 -5.17 -25.00
N ILE A 42 21.16 -5.82 -26.07
CA ILE A 42 21.36 -7.26 -26.18
C ILE A 42 22.86 -7.52 -26.40
N ASP A 43 23.48 -8.34 -25.56
CA ASP A 43 24.91 -8.68 -25.60
C ASP A 43 25.82 -7.45 -25.69
N GLY A 44 25.48 -6.41 -24.91
CA GLY A 44 26.19 -5.12 -24.88
C GLY A 44 25.94 -4.20 -26.08
N THR A 45 25.11 -4.61 -27.05
CA THR A 45 24.75 -3.80 -28.22
C THR A 45 23.41 -3.11 -28.01
N ALA A 46 23.36 -1.79 -28.17
CA ALA A 46 22.13 -1.01 -28.04
C ALA A 46 21.15 -1.30 -29.19
N VAL A 47 19.86 -1.36 -28.87
CA VAL A 47 18.77 -1.58 -29.82
C VAL A 47 18.11 -0.23 -30.15
N GLU A 48 18.09 0.17 -31.42
CA GLU A 48 17.67 1.52 -31.83
C GLU A 48 16.18 1.62 -32.26
N ASP A 49 15.56 0.53 -32.72
CA ASP A 49 14.20 0.51 -33.31
C ASP A 49 13.13 -0.11 -32.40
N LEU A 50 13.12 0.26 -31.11
CA LEU A 50 12.17 -0.26 -30.13
C LEU A 50 10.73 0.21 -30.37
N ARG A 51 9.78 -0.72 -30.32
CA ARG A 51 8.34 -0.46 -30.49
C ARG A 51 7.55 -1.08 -29.34
N ALA A 52 7.04 -0.23 -28.44
CA ALA A 52 6.12 -0.67 -27.41
C ALA A 52 4.72 -0.98 -28.00
N ARG A 53 4.12 -2.09 -27.58
CA ARG A 53 2.79 -2.56 -27.98
C ARG A 53 1.91 -2.66 -26.73
N PRO A 54 1.38 -1.54 -26.22
CA PRO A 54 0.47 -1.59 -25.08
C PRO A 54 -0.90 -2.13 -25.50
N ASP A 55 -1.56 -2.82 -24.57
CA ASP A 55 -2.96 -3.23 -24.69
C ASP A 55 -3.86 -2.23 -23.95
N GLY A 56 -4.04 -1.05 -24.56
CA GLY A 56 -4.79 0.07 -23.99
C GLY A 56 -3.90 1.23 -23.50
N GLU A 57 -4.52 2.21 -22.84
CA GLU A 57 -3.82 3.41 -22.35
C GLU A 57 -3.14 3.19 -20.99
N TRP A 58 -3.52 2.13 -20.27
CA TRP A 58 -3.04 1.80 -18.94
C TRP A 58 -2.21 0.52 -18.94
N TRP A 59 -1.07 0.58 -18.26
CA TRP A 59 -0.24 -0.56 -17.95
C TRP A 59 -0.77 -1.21 -16.67
N PHE A 60 -1.61 -2.22 -16.83
CA PHE A 60 -2.14 -2.99 -15.70
C PHE A 60 -1.00 -3.69 -14.96
N LEU A 61 -1.04 -3.70 -13.63
CA LEU A 61 0.05 -4.18 -12.78
C LEU A 61 0.51 -5.62 -13.09
N GLN A 62 -0.43 -6.51 -13.41
CA GLN A 62 -0.12 -7.92 -13.72
C GLN A 62 0.27 -8.13 -15.19
N ASP A 63 0.17 -7.10 -16.03
CA ASP A 63 0.55 -7.18 -17.43
C ASP A 63 2.03 -6.88 -17.65
N ARG A 64 2.54 -7.49 -18.72
CA ARG A 64 3.87 -7.17 -19.22
C ARG A 64 3.78 -6.43 -20.54
N LEU A 65 4.33 -5.22 -20.59
CA LEU A 65 4.41 -4.43 -21.80
C LEU A 65 5.31 -5.12 -22.81
N LEU A 66 4.77 -5.41 -24.00
CA LEU A 66 5.51 -6.00 -25.10
C LEU A 66 6.30 -4.91 -25.83
N VAL A 67 7.61 -5.12 -25.99
CA VAL A 67 8.52 -4.26 -26.74
C VAL A 67 9.16 -5.07 -27.85
N GLU A 68 8.97 -4.64 -29.09
CA GLU A 68 9.47 -5.34 -30.27
C GLU A 68 10.64 -4.56 -30.89
N ALA A 69 11.58 -5.28 -31.49
CA ALA A 69 12.62 -4.70 -32.34
C ALA A 69 12.86 -5.58 -33.57
N GLY A 70 13.29 -4.95 -34.66
CA GLY A 70 13.53 -5.61 -35.95
C GLY A 70 14.89 -6.31 -36.07
N ASP A 71 15.69 -6.27 -35.00
CA ASP A 71 17.03 -6.86 -34.96
C ASP A 71 16.93 -8.39 -34.90
N PRO A 72 17.52 -9.12 -35.86
CA PRO A 72 17.54 -10.58 -35.80
C PRO A 72 18.23 -11.06 -34.52
N LEU A 73 17.60 -12.02 -33.84
CA LEU A 73 18.12 -12.60 -32.62
C LEU A 73 18.39 -14.10 -32.84
N GLU A 74 19.60 -14.53 -32.49
CA GLU A 74 19.98 -15.94 -32.55
C GLU A 74 19.23 -16.75 -31.47
N GLU A 75 19.20 -18.07 -31.62
CA GLU A 75 18.70 -18.94 -30.56
C GLU A 75 19.81 -19.14 -29.53
N GLY A 76 19.50 -18.91 -28.25
CA GLY A 76 20.49 -19.10 -27.19
C GLY A 76 20.29 -18.16 -26.01
N GLU A 77 21.30 -18.13 -25.15
CA GLU A 77 21.39 -17.21 -24.03
C GLU A 77 21.92 -15.86 -24.51
N HIS A 78 21.26 -14.78 -24.08
CA HIS A 78 21.64 -13.41 -24.37
C HIS A 78 21.66 -12.60 -23.09
N GLU A 79 22.63 -11.70 -22.95
CA GLU A 79 22.65 -10.69 -21.90
C GLU A 79 21.69 -9.55 -22.29
N VAL A 80 20.63 -9.36 -21.50
CA VAL A 80 19.64 -8.32 -21.74
C VAL A 80 19.75 -7.27 -20.65
N ALA A 81 19.97 -6.02 -21.05
CA ALA A 81 19.89 -4.86 -20.15
C ALA A 81 18.75 -3.94 -20.58
N VAL A 82 17.98 -3.47 -19.61
CA VAL A 82 16.87 -2.54 -19.80
C VAL A 82 16.99 -1.40 -18.82
N SER A 83 16.89 -0.17 -19.31
CA SER A 83 16.74 1.02 -18.47
C SER A 83 15.61 1.91 -18.97
N PHE A 84 14.90 2.54 -18.04
CA PHE A 84 13.84 3.50 -18.34
C PHE A 84 13.56 4.38 -17.12
N ARG A 85 12.69 5.37 -17.30
CA ARG A 85 12.16 6.17 -16.21
C ARG A 85 10.65 5.99 -16.12
N LEU A 86 10.14 5.88 -14.91
CA LEU A 86 8.70 5.95 -14.65
C LEU A 86 8.32 7.32 -14.09
N VAL A 87 7.38 7.96 -14.74
CA VAL A 87 6.66 9.14 -14.24
C VAL A 87 5.49 8.68 -13.39
N ILE A 88 5.41 9.16 -12.15
CA ILE A 88 4.39 8.78 -11.18
C ILE A 88 3.36 9.92 -11.06
N PRO A 89 2.21 9.84 -11.75
CA PRO A 89 1.31 10.97 -12.01
C PRO A 89 0.46 11.43 -10.81
N TYR A 90 0.68 10.85 -9.64
CA TYR A 90 -0.02 11.18 -8.40
C TYR A 90 0.93 11.57 -7.26
N LEU A 91 2.25 11.52 -7.50
CA LEU A 91 3.25 11.90 -6.51
C LEU A 91 4.00 13.14 -7.00
N PRO A 92 4.07 14.22 -6.20
CA PRO A 92 4.89 15.37 -6.53
C PRO A 92 6.40 15.06 -6.37
N ALA A 93 7.23 15.52 -7.31
CA ALA A 93 8.66 15.77 -7.07
C ALA A 93 8.94 17.25 -6.69
N GLY A 94 7.89 18.07 -6.71
CA GLY A 94 7.91 19.52 -6.47
C GLY A 94 6.56 20.13 -6.85
N PRO A 95 6.42 21.47 -6.85
CA PRO A 95 5.14 22.13 -7.13
C PRO A 95 4.65 21.93 -8.57
N ASP A 96 5.58 21.74 -9.52
CA ASP A 96 5.30 21.82 -10.95
C ASP A 96 5.63 20.54 -11.74
N ALA A 97 6.02 19.46 -11.06
CA ALA A 97 6.43 18.23 -11.74
C ALA A 97 6.05 16.96 -10.96
N PRO A 98 5.61 15.89 -11.66
CA PRO A 98 5.42 14.59 -11.06
C PRO A 98 6.78 13.97 -10.70
N LEU A 99 6.75 13.06 -9.74
CA LEU A 99 7.89 12.23 -9.39
C LEU A 99 8.31 11.39 -10.60
N THR A 100 9.61 11.37 -10.88
CA THR A 100 10.19 10.54 -11.95
C THR A 100 11.32 9.70 -11.38
N LEU A 101 11.23 8.38 -11.51
CA LEU A 101 12.17 7.43 -10.94
C LEU A 101 12.90 6.64 -12.03
N PRO A 102 14.23 6.50 -11.94
CA PRO A 102 14.99 5.66 -12.85
C PRO A 102 14.87 4.17 -12.46
N PHE A 103 14.79 3.30 -13.46
CA PHE A 103 14.77 1.86 -13.32
C PHE A 103 15.79 1.22 -14.25
N HIS A 104 16.43 0.15 -13.75
CA HIS A 104 17.42 -0.63 -14.49
C HIS A 104 17.32 -2.11 -14.12
N ALA A 105 17.47 -2.98 -15.10
CA ALA A 105 17.60 -4.42 -14.90
C ALA A 105 18.55 -5.03 -15.94
N GLU A 106 19.38 -5.98 -15.49
CA GLU A 106 20.26 -6.80 -16.31
C GLU A 106 20.01 -8.27 -16.01
N ARG A 107 19.84 -9.09 -17.05
CA ARG A 107 19.60 -10.53 -16.89
C ARG A 107 20.03 -11.31 -18.14
N THR A 108 20.62 -12.48 -17.94
CA THR A 108 20.80 -13.47 -19.03
C THR A 108 19.49 -14.19 -19.28
N LEU A 109 18.97 -14.12 -20.51
CA LEU A 109 17.68 -14.69 -20.93
C LEU A 109 17.85 -15.62 -22.14
N VAL A 110 17.03 -16.67 -22.20
CA VAL A 110 17.05 -17.61 -23.33
C VAL A 110 16.04 -17.16 -24.38
N ALA A 111 16.53 -16.81 -25.57
CA ALA A 111 15.69 -16.44 -26.71
C ALA A 111 15.00 -17.68 -27.31
N SER A 112 13.73 -17.89 -26.95
CA SER A 112 12.93 -19.01 -27.44
C SER A 112 12.02 -18.61 -28.62
N SER A 113 11.71 -19.55 -29.53
CA SER A 113 10.73 -19.34 -30.60
C SER A 113 9.29 -19.51 -30.12
N ALA A 114 8.35 -18.72 -30.63
CA ALA A 114 6.92 -18.79 -30.33
C ALA A 114 6.33 -20.23 -30.37
N ASP A 115 6.78 -21.05 -31.33
CA ASP A 115 6.32 -22.43 -31.54
C ASP A 115 6.74 -23.41 -30.42
N GLY A 116 7.69 -23.04 -29.56
CA GLY A 116 8.16 -23.86 -28.44
C GLY A 116 7.27 -23.81 -27.19
N ARG A 117 6.30 -22.87 -27.13
CA ARG A 117 5.45 -22.64 -25.93
C ARG A 117 4.44 -23.75 -25.66
N ALA A 118 4.02 -24.52 -26.67
CA ALA A 118 3.02 -25.58 -26.50
C ALA A 118 3.55 -26.82 -25.75
N ALA A 119 4.86 -26.97 -25.56
CA ALA A 119 5.48 -28.20 -25.06
C ALA A 119 6.09 -28.13 -23.65
N ARG A 120 6.02 -26.98 -22.93
CA ARG A 120 6.69 -26.81 -21.62
C ARG A 120 5.79 -26.38 -20.45
N SER A 121 4.46 -26.52 -20.57
CA SER A 121 3.54 -26.42 -19.43
C SER A 121 3.10 -27.82 -18.97
N ALA A 122 4.02 -28.55 -18.33
CA ALA A 122 3.70 -29.73 -17.53
C ALA A 122 4.95 -30.17 -16.74
N SER A 123 5.15 -29.61 -15.54
CA SER A 123 5.89 -30.25 -14.44
C SER A 123 6.13 -29.25 -13.32
N ARG A 124 5.31 -29.30 -12.26
CA ARG A 124 5.71 -29.38 -10.84
C ARG A 124 4.50 -29.09 -9.93
N SER A 125 3.88 -30.16 -9.45
CA SER A 125 3.09 -30.15 -8.21
C SER A 125 3.63 -31.24 -7.31
N ALA A 126 4.06 -30.87 -6.09
CA ALA A 126 3.88 -31.60 -4.83
C ALA A 126 4.96 -31.21 -3.82
N GLY A 127 4.53 -30.57 -2.73
CA GLY A 127 5.29 -30.40 -1.50
C GLY A 127 4.30 -30.08 -0.38
N ARG A 128 3.92 -31.10 0.40
CA ARG A 128 2.88 -31.03 1.43
C ARG A 128 3.48 -30.63 2.78
N GLY A 129 2.73 -29.85 3.54
CA GLY A 129 3.14 -29.10 4.72
C GLY A 129 3.67 -29.86 5.93
N THR A 130 4.22 -29.08 6.85
CA THR A 130 4.41 -29.41 8.26
C THR A 130 3.65 -28.40 9.12
N ARG A 131 2.67 -28.88 9.89
CA ARG A 131 1.97 -28.08 10.89
C ARG A 131 2.87 -27.93 12.11
N SER A 132 3.08 -26.69 12.56
CA SER A 132 3.61 -26.40 13.89
C SER A 132 2.45 -26.24 14.88
N ALA A 133 2.66 -26.70 16.10
CA ALA A 133 1.65 -26.86 17.14
C ALA A 133 1.32 -25.54 17.85
N SER A 134 0.03 -25.41 18.17
CA SER A 134 -0.64 -24.35 18.90
C SER A 134 0.01 -24.01 20.25
N ARG A 135 0.19 -22.72 20.52
CA ARG A 135 0.09 -22.17 21.88
C ARG A 135 -1.39 -22.06 22.25
N ASP A 136 -1.70 -22.25 23.53
CA ASP A 136 -3.05 -22.17 24.09
C ASP A 136 -3.78 -20.90 23.62
N PRO A 137 -4.94 -21.00 22.93
CA PRO A 137 -5.75 -19.83 22.65
C PRO A 137 -6.40 -19.41 23.97
N GLN A 138 -5.96 -18.28 24.52
CA GLN A 138 -6.84 -17.50 25.38
C GLN A 138 -8.07 -17.16 24.53
N SER A 139 -9.27 -17.37 25.08
CA SER A 139 -10.51 -16.97 24.40
C SER A 139 -10.37 -15.52 23.90
N PRO A 140 -10.70 -15.23 22.63
CA PRO A 140 -10.62 -13.88 22.09
C PRO A 140 -11.37 -12.93 23.03
N ARG A 141 -10.72 -11.84 23.45
CA ARG A 141 -11.43 -10.79 24.19
C ARG A 141 -12.35 -10.06 23.21
N ASP A 142 -13.60 -9.84 23.61
CA ASP A 142 -14.58 -9.18 22.75
C ASP A 142 -14.22 -7.70 22.55
N LEU A 143 -14.11 -7.30 21.28
CA LEU A 143 -14.01 -5.89 20.90
C LEU A 143 -15.37 -5.19 21.06
N PRO A 144 -15.40 -3.86 21.28
CA PRO A 144 -16.62 -3.08 21.14
C PRO A 144 -17.31 -3.38 19.80
N THR A 145 -18.63 -3.54 19.81
CA THR A 145 -19.40 -3.91 18.60
C THR A 145 -19.38 -2.83 17.51
N SER A 146 -19.03 -1.60 17.86
CA SER A 146 -18.82 -0.49 16.92
C SER A 146 -17.47 -0.55 16.20
N TRP A 147 -16.56 -1.45 16.59
CA TRP A 147 -15.22 -1.58 16.03
C TRP A 147 -15.16 -2.80 15.12
N THR A 148 -14.86 -2.57 13.85
CA THR A 148 -14.77 -3.64 12.85
C THR A 148 -13.32 -3.86 12.46
N LEU A 149 -12.80 -5.07 12.72
CA LEU A 149 -11.50 -5.47 12.18
C LEU A 149 -11.63 -5.84 10.70
N ALA A 150 -10.71 -5.35 9.89
CA ALA A 150 -10.62 -5.64 8.45
C ALA A 150 -9.20 -6.04 8.05
N ALA A 151 -9.03 -6.58 6.84
CA ALA A 151 -7.72 -6.84 6.24
C ALA A 151 -7.57 -6.11 4.91
N SER A 152 -6.40 -5.53 4.66
CA SER A 152 -6.12 -4.82 3.41
C SER A 152 -5.69 -5.79 2.31
N GLY A 153 -6.28 -5.66 1.13
CA GLY A 153 -5.81 -6.34 -0.08
C GLY A 153 -4.37 -5.98 -0.44
N PHE A 154 -3.88 -4.82 0.01
CA PHE A 154 -2.49 -4.38 -0.14
C PHE A 154 -1.50 -5.41 0.45
N ASN A 155 -1.89 -6.19 1.46
CA ASN A 155 -1.02 -7.19 2.08
C ASN A 155 -0.58 -8.27 1.07
N TRP A 156 -1.40 -8.51 0.04
CA TRP A 156 -1.13 -9.44 -1.06
C TRP A 156 -0.46 -8.78 -2.26
N THR A 157 0.04 -7.54 -2.13
CA THR A 157 0.81 -6.88 -3.21
C THR A 157 1.88 -7.83 -3.79
N PRO A 158 2.68 -8.58 -3.01
CA PRO A 158 3.64 -9.54 -3.58
C PRO A 158 3.01 -10.59 -4.50
N ASP A 159 1.84 -11.12 -4.14
CA ASP A 159 1.14 -12.17 -4.88
C ASP A 159 0.51 -11.62 -6.15
N VAL A 160 -0.11 -10.43 -6.05
CA VAL A 160 -0.65 -9.70 -7.19
C VAL A 160 0.47 -9.40 -8.19
N VAL A 161 1.59 -8.88 -7.69
CA VAL A 161 2.81 -8.60 -8.44
C VAL A 161 3.29 -9.88 -9.13
N ARG A 162 3.43 -11.02 -8.46
CA ARG A 162 3.85 -12.27 -9.12
C ARG A 162 2.95 -12.72 -10.28
N ALA A 163 1.70 -12.28 -10.31
CA ALA A 163 0.74 -12.53 -11.40
C ALA A 163 0.51 -14.02 -11.70
N GLU A 164 0.64 -14.88 -10.68
CA GLU A 164 0.37 -16.32 -10.78
C GLU A 164 -1.14 -16.61 -10.77
N LEU A 165 -1.92 -15.72 -10.16
CA LEU A 165 -3.38 -15.72 -10.14
C LEU A 165 -3.91 -14.30 -10.45
N PRO A 166 -5.12 -14.18 -11.02
CA PRO A 166 -5.76 -12.88 -11.19
C PRO A 166 -5.91 -12.14 -9.85
N ALA A 167 -5.63 -10.83 -9.83
CA ALA A 167 -5.72 -10.01 -8.62
C ALA A 167 -7.08 -10.13 -7.93
N ALA A 168 -8.18 -10.14 -8.69
CA ALA A 168 -9.53 -10.32 -8.16
C ALA A 168 -9.72 -11.67 -7.44
N GLU A 169 -9.11 -12.74 -7.95
CA GLU A 169 -9.17 -14.06 -7.31
C GLU A 169 -8.37 -14.08 -6.00
N ILE A 170 -7.19 -13.46 -5.99
CA ILE A 170 -6.35 -13.29 -4.80
C ILE A 170 -7.12 -12.52 -3.72
N THR A 171 -7.67 -11.36 -4.06
CA THR A 171 -8.39 -10.51 -3.11
C THR A 171 -9.68 -11.18 -2.60
N ALA A 172 -10.46 -11.85 -3.45
CA ALA A 172 -11.61 -12.65 -2.99
C ALA A 172 -11.18 -13.86 -2.15
N GLY A 173 -9.96 -14.37 -2.38
CA GLY A 173 -9.33 -15.43 -1.60
C GLY A 173 -9.18 -15.08 -0.11
N ILE A 174 -8.92 -13.81 0.22
CA ILE A 174 -8.79 -13.32 1.60
C ILE A 174 -10.02 -13.73 2.45
N VAL A 175 -11.21 -13.58 1.89
CA VAL A 175 -12.48 -13.95 2.54
C VAL A 175 -12.71 -15.46 2.49
N ARG A 176 -12.54 -16.07 1.31
CA ARG A 176 -12.76 -17.52 1.12
C ARG A 176 -11.88 -18.37 2.04
N ASP A 177 -10.66 -17.92 2.29
CA ASP A 177 -9.68 -18.60 3.15
C ASP A 177 -9.84 -18.23 4.64
N GLY A 178 -10.88 -17.45 4.98
CA GLY A 178 -11.23 -17.09 6.34
C GLY A 178 -10.21 -16.19 7.03
N VAL A 179 -9.46 -15.37 6.28
CA VAL A 179 -8.52 -14.40 6.89
C VAL A 179 -9.31 -13.24 7.53
N ALA A 180 -10.24 -12.65 6.79
CA ALA A 180 -11.15 -11.62 7.28
C ALA A 180 -12.46 -11.63 6.47
N SER A 181 -13.59 -11.27 7.11
CA SER A 181 -14.88 -11.11 6.42
C SER A 181 -15.13 -9.70 5.89
N VAL A 182 -14.35 -8.72 6.36
CA VAL A 182 -14.36 -7.33 5.87
C VAL A 182 -12.96 -7.04 5.34
N ILE A 183 -12.89 -6.57 4.09
CA ILE A 183 -11.62 -6.27 3.44
C ILE A 183 -11.58 -4.84 2.90
N GLU A 184 -10.38 -4.30 2.81
CA GLU A 184 -10.10 -3.14 1.95
C GLU A 184 -9.51 -3.62 0.64
N ILE A 185 -9.77 -2.89 -0.45
CA ILE A 185 -9.26 -3.23 -1.77
C ILE A 185 -8.41 -2.12 -2.34
N GLU A 186 -7.49 -2.48 -3.22
CA GLU A 186 -6.69 -1.54 -4.00
C GLU A 186 -7.09 -1.63 -5.49
N PRO A 187 -8.11 -0.86 -5.95
CA PRO A 187 -8.59 -0.85 -7.33
C PRO A 187 -7.48 -0.81 -8.39
N GLY A 188 -6.43 -0.02 -8.16
CA GLY A 188 -5.28 0.08 -9.06
C GLY A 188 -4.41 -1.19 -9.16
N GLN A 189 -4.57 -2.12 -8.23
CA GLN A 189 -3.99 -3.47 -8.28
C GLN A 189 -5.02 -4.51 -8.76
N LEU A 190 -6.30 -4.28 -8.45
CA LEU A 190 -7.39 -5.24 -8.58
C LEU A 190 -7.94 -5.34 -10.02
N TRP A 191 -8.26 -4.20 -10.63
CA TRP A 191 -9.02 -4.16 -11.89
C TRP A 191 -8.16 -3.69 -13.05
N ARG A 192 -8.26 -4.41 -14.18
CA ARG A 192 -7.57 -4.05 -15.42
C ARG A 192 -8.06 -2.73 -15.98
N SER A 193 -9.35 -2.46 -15.85
CA SER A 193 -9.98 -1.22 -16.35
C SER A 193 -9.80 0.00 -15.43
N PHE A 194 -9.07 -0.14 -14.31
CA PHE A 194 -8.69 1.01 -13.48
C PHE A 194 -7.98 2.08 -14.32
N PRO A 195 -8.32 3.39 -14.17
CA PRO A 195 -9.09 4.04 -13.10
C PRO A 195 -10.59 4.15 -13.37
N GLU A 196 -11.10 3.54 -14.43
CA GLU A 196 -12.52 3.54 -14.80
C GLU A 196 -13.07 2.11 -14.78
N PRO A 197 -13.24 1.49 -13.60
CA PRO A 197 -13.61 0.09 -13.51
C PRO A 197 -14.93 -0.20 -14.24
N VAL A 198 -14.95 -1.18 -15.12
CA VAL A 198 -16.17 -1.55 -15.85
C VAL A 198 -17.13 -2.32 -14.95
N ASP A 199 -18.43 -2.04 -15.12
CA ASP A 199 -19.51 -2.63 -14.32
C ASP A 199 -19.43 -4.16 -14.18
N SER A 200 -19.06 -4.87 -15.26
CA SER A 200 -18.97 -6.34 -15.24
C SER A 200 -17.84 -6.86 -14.36
N GLU A 201 -16.70 -6.15 -14.28
CA GLU A 201 -15.59 -6.53 -13.39
C GLU A 201 -15.96 -6.28 -11.92
N ILE A 202 -16.65 -5.17 -11.65
CA ILE A 202 -17.14 -4.83 -10.30
C ILE A 202 -18.18 -5.86 -9.84
N ASP A 203 -19.17 -6.17 -10.69
CA ASP A 203 -20.27 -7.08 -10.35
C ASP A 203 -19.78 -8.51 -10.13
N ALA A 204 -18.86 -9.00 -10.97
CA ALA A 204 -18.27 -10.32 -10.80
C ALA A 204 -17.54 -10.43 -9.47
N PHE A 205 -16.67 -9.45 -9.17
CA PHE A 205 -15.93 -9.42 -7.91
C PHE A 205 -16.87 -9.31 -6.68
N ARG A 206 -17.89 -8.46 -6.75
CA ARG A 206 -18.90 -8.33 -5.70
C ARG A 206 -19.65 -9.63 -5.46
N ALA A 207 -20.04 -10.34 -6.52
CA ALA A 207 -20.72 -11.62 -6.42
C ALA A 207 -19.84 -12.68 -5.76
N ASP A 208 -18.56 -12.76 -6.14
CA ASP A 208 -17.59 -13.69 -5.57
C ASP A 208 -17.33 -13.42 -4.08
N LEU A 209 -17.16 -12.15 -3.70
CA LEU A 209 -17.06 -11.75 -2.30
C LEU A 209 -18.32 -12.11 -1.51
N GLY A 210 -19.50 -11.78 -2.05
CA GLY A 210 -20.78 -12.08 -1.41
C GLY A 210 -20.99 -13.58 -1.21
N ALA A 211 -20.60 -14.41 -2.18
CA ALA A 211 -20.66 -15.88 -2.07
C ALA A 211 -19.73 -16.42 -0.98
N ALA A 212 -18.63 -15.74 -0.70
CA ALA A 212 -17.71 -16.05 0.40
C ALA A 212 -18.16 -15.48 1.76
N GLY A 213 -19.24 -14.69 1.80
CA GLY A 213 -19.71 -14.00 3.01
C GLY A 213 -18.90 -12.74 3.36
N GLY A 214 -18.24 -12.16 2.36
CA GLY A 214 -17.37 -11.00 2.50
C GLY A 214 -18.03 -9.68 2.14
N THR A 215 -17.44 -8.59 2.63
CA THR A 215 -17.82 -7.21 2.28
C THR A 215 -16.57 -6.34 2.14
N VAL A 216 -16.72 -5.20 1.46
CA VAL A 216 -15.65 -4.22 1.32
C VAL A 216 -15.92 -3.05 2.26
N SER A 217 -14.94 -2.68 3.08
CA SER A 217 -15.00 -1.44 3.86
C SER A 217 -14.58 -0.25 3.02
N ILE A 218 -13.31 -0.18 2.62
CA ILE A 218 -12.74 0.98 1.94
C ILE A 218 -12.08 0.53 0.65
N ALA A 219 -12.28 1.31 -0.42
CA ALA A 219 -11.53 1.17 -1.66
C ALA A 219 -10.42 2.23 -1.73
N GLY A 220 -9.19 1.82 -2.04
CA GLY A 220 -8.09 2.73 -2.34
C GLY A 220 -8.42 3.60 -3.57
N GLY A 221 -8.54 4.90 -3.37
CA GLY A 221 -8.71 5.86 -4.45
C GLY A 221 -7.36 6.30 -5.01
N SER A 222 -7.40 6.78 -6.24
CA SER A 222 -6.29 7.51 -6.83
C SER A 222 -6.74 8.84 -7.36
N LEU A 223 -5.87 9.83 -7.22
CA LEU A 223 -6.00 11.12 -7.83
C LEU A 223 -4.69 11.44 -8.54
N ASP A 224 -4.66 11.21 -9.84
CA ASP A 224 -3.52 11.59 -10.66
C ASP A 224 -3.58 13.11 -10.88
N ASP A 225 -2.67 13.85 -10.27
CA ASP A 225 -2.58 15.31 -10.45
C ASP A 225 -1.93 15.70 -11.79
N TRP A 226 -1.23 14.78 -12.47
CA TRP A 226 -0.61 15.00 -13.79
C TRP A 226 -1.23 14.10 -14.87
N ALA A 227 -1.67 14.71 -15.96
CA ALA A 227 -2.20 14.03 -17.13
C ALA A 227 -1.10 13.33 -17.95
N PRO A 228 -1.44 12.40 -18.86
CA PRO A 228 -0.49 11.68 -19.71
C PRO A 228 0.47 12.57 -20.51
N ASP A 229 0.05 13.78 -20.87
CA ASP A 229 0.86 14.78 -21.57
C ASP A 229 1.81 15.58 -20.64
N GLY A 230 1.85 15.24 -19.35
CA GLY A 230 2.67 15.89 -18.32
C GLY A 230 2.06 17.17 -17.73
N ARG A 231 0.91 17.63 -18.23
CA ARG A 231 0.22 18.81 -17.70
C ARG A 231 -0.42 18.49 -16.36
N ARG A 232 -0.41 19.46 -15.44
CA ARG A 232 -1.21 19.38 -14.21
C ARG A 232 -2.72 19.45 -14.52
N ARG A 233 -3.48 18.48 -14.03
CA ARG A 233 -4.94 18.46 -14.16
C ARG A 233 -5.56 19.67 -13.44
N ASN A 234 -6.56 20.28 -14.07
CA ASN A 234 -7.40 21.27 -13.40
C ASN A 234 -8.48 20.59 -12.54
N GLU A 235 -9.25 21.35 -11.77
CA GLU A 235 -10.26 20.79 -10.86
C GLU A 235 -11.38 20.01 -11.56
N ASP A 236 -11.76 20.36 -12.79
CA ASP A 236 -12.76 19.59 -13.57
C ASP A 236 -12.20 18.23 -13.96
N GLU A 237 -10.94 18.18 -14.36
CA GLU A 237 -10.26 16.94 -14.76
C GLU A 237 -9.95 16.05 -13.56
N ARG A 238 -9.60 16.63 -12.42
CA ARG A 238 -9.43 15.92 -11.14
C ARG A 238 -10.75 15.28 -10.70
N LEU A 239 -11.85 16.03 -10.77
CA LEU A 239 -13.19 15.50 -10.49
C LEU A 239 -13.54 14.37 -11.46
N ALA A 240 -13.39 14.58 -12.77
CA ALA A 240 -13.70 13.58 -13.79
C ALA A 240 -12.88 12.29 -13.60
N PHE A 241 -11.65 12.38 -13.11
CA PHE A 241 -10.79 11.23 -12.83
C PHE A 241 -11.25 10.40 -11.62
N VAL A 242 -11.78 11.06 -10.58
CA VAL A 242 -12.19 10.40 -9.33
C VAL A 242 -13.62 9.84 -9.41
N LEU A 243 -14.51 10.46 -10.19
CA LEU A 243 -15.92 10.06 -10.28
C LEU A 243 -16.14 8.58 -10.63
N PRO A 244 -15.46 7.99 -11.64
CA PRO A 244 -15.62 6.57 -11.96
C PRO A 244 -15.26 5.66 -10.79
N GLN A 245 -14.26 6.03 -10.00
CA GLN A 245 -13.83 5.28 -8.82
C GLN A 245 -14.87 5.34 -7.70
N LEU A 246 -15.52 6.50 -7.49
CA LEU A 246 -16.62 6.64 -6.53
C LEU A 246 -17.84 5.80 -6.94
N HIS A 247 -18.22 5.82 -8.22
CA HIS A 247 -19.30 4.99 -8.73
C HIS A 247 -18.98 3.49 -8.61
N ALA A 248 -17.73 3.09 -8.88
CA ALA A 248 -17.28 1.72 -8.68
C ALA A 248 -17.36 1.29 -7.20
N ALA A 249 -16.91 2.14 -6.27
CA ALA A 249 -17.00 1.87 -4.83
C ALA A 249 -18.45 1.76 -4.34
N HIS A 250 -19.34 2.64 -4.80
CA HIS A 250 -20.78 2.56 -4.51
C HIS A 250 -21.38 1.26 -5.04
N ARG A 251 -21.10 0.90 -6.30
CA ARG A 251 -21.59 -0.32 -6.94
C ARG A 251 -21.08 -1.58 -6.24
N LEU A 252 -19.85 -1.57 -5.75
CA LEU A 252 -19.26 -2.64 -4.96
C LEU A 252 -19.94 -2.79 -3.58
N GLY A 253 -20.53 -1.70 -3.07
CA GLY A 253 -21.12 -1.63 -1.74
C GLY A 253 -20.09 -1.30 -0.65
N ALA A 254 -19.02 -0.59 -1.01
CA ALA A 254 -18.04 -0.10 -0.06
C ALA A 254 -18.64 0.98 0.87
N ILE A 255 -18.05 1.14 2.06
CA ILE A 255 -18.36 2.24 2.98
C ILE A 255 -17.78 3.55 2.47
N GLY A 256 -16.61 3.50 1.85
CA GLY A 256 -15.92 4.70 1.40
C GLY A 256 -14.74 4.48 0.48
N VAL A 257 -14.12 5.59 0.11
CA VAL A 257 -12.91 5.66 -0.73
C VAL A 257 -11.83 6.42 0.02
N ARG A 258 -10.58 6.00 -0.09
CA ARG A 258 -9.42 6.63 0.57
C ARG A 258 -8.57 7.42 -0.42
N LEU A 259 -8.19 8.64 -0.07
CA LEU A 259 -7.15 9.45 -0.72
C LEU A 259 -6.11 9.90 0.32
N PRO A 260 -4.89 10.26 -0.08
CA PRO A 260 -3.91 10.89 0.81
C PRO A 260 -4.42 12.22 1.40
N ILE A 261 -4.08 12.49 2.66
CA ILE A 261 -4.48 13.72 3.37
C ILE A 261 -4.08 14.98 2.61
N GLY A 262 -5.05 15.89 2.44
CA GLY A 262 -4.88 17.15 1.76
C GLY A 262 -4.73 17.05 0.24
N GLN A 263 -4.68 15.85 -0.35
CA GLN A 263 -4.49 15.73 -1.80
C GLN A 263 -5.67 16.31 -2.55
N ALA A 264 -6.92 16.00 -2.16
CA ALA A 264 -8.08 16.54 -2.86
C ALA A 264 -8.11 18.08 -2.74
N GLY A 265 -7.85 18.58 -1.54
CA GLY A 265 -7.87 20.01 -1.23
C GLY A 265 -9.28 20.60 -1.23
N PRO A 266 -9.45 21.83 -0.71
CA PRO A 266 -10.78 22.39 -0.41
C PRO A 266 -11.69 22.53 -1.64
N ALA A 267 -11.12 22.89 -2.79
CA ALA A 267 -11.89 23.09 -4.02
C ALA A 267 -12.50 21.78 -4.53
N LEU A 268 -11.72 20.69 -4.57
CA LEU A 268 -12.21 19.39 -5.01
C LEU A 268 -13.17 18.80 -3.98
N LEU A 269 -12.85 18.89 -2.68
CA LEU A 269 -13.72 18.39 -1.60
C LEU A 269 -15.12 19.02 -1.66
N ALA A 270 -15.21 20.33 -1.88
CA ALA A 270 -16.50 21.02 -2.03
C ALA A 270 -17.33 20.50 -3.21
N ARG A 271 -16.67 20.02 -4.28
CA ARG A 271 -17.33 19.45 -5.47
C ARG A 271 -17.67 17.98 -5.32
N LEU A 272 -16.86 17.23 -4.57
CA LEU A 272 -17.11 15.82 -4.29
C LEU A 272 -18.24 15.65 -3.27
N LEU A 273 -18.41 16.58 -2.33
CA LEU A 273 -19.36 16.43 -1.23
C LEU A 273 -20.81 16.12 -1.69
N PRO A 274 -21.41 16.83 -2.67
CA PRO A 274 -22.75 16.47 -3.16
C PRO A 274 -22.83 15.06 -3.78
N VAL A 275 -21.75 14.61 -4.43
CA VAL A 275 -21.67 13.27 -5.03
C VAL A 275 -21.55 12.21 -3.95
N LEU A 276 -20.76 12.47 -2.91
CA LEU A 276 -20.62 11.58 -1.76
C LEU A 276 -21.95 11.41 -1.02
N HIS A 277 -22.76 12.47 -0.91
CA HIS A 277 -24.13 12.40 -0.38
C HIS A 277 -25.05 11.56 -1.25
N GLU A 278 -25.01 11.74 -2.57
CA GLU A 278 -25.81 10.97 -3.53
C GLU A 278 -25.48 9.47 -3.47
N LEU A 279 -24.19 9.15 -3.40
CA LEU A 279 -23.70 7.77 -3.38
C LEU A 279 -23.73 7.13 -1.97
N GLY A 280 -23.94 7.92 -0.92
CA GLY A 280 -23.86 7.46 0.47
C GLY A 280 -22.47 6.93 0.84
N LEU A 281 -21.41 7.53 0.29
CA LEU A 281 -20.02 7.12 0.52
C LEU A 281 -19.29 8.12 1.43
N VAL A 282 -18.36 7.61 2.23
CA VAL A 282 -17.38 8.45 2.95
C VAL A 282 -16.10 8.57 2.13
N LEU A 283 -15.63 9.78 1.89
CA LEU A 283 -14.26 10.03 1.45
C LEU A 283 -13.36 10.14 2.68
N PHE A 284 -12.38 9.25 2.77
CA PHE A 284 -11.35 9.27 3.78
C PHE A 284 -10.11 9.96 3.25
N GLU A 285 -9.64 10.99 3.94
CA GLU A 285 -8.31 11.56 3.73
C GLU A 285 -7.33 10.97 4.75
N GLU A 286 -6.32 10.23 4.26
CA GLU A 286 -5.40 9.45 5.08
C GLU A 286 -4.14 10.21 5.48
N ALA A 287 -3.89 10.27 6.79
CA ALA A 287 -2.64 10.72 7.36
C ALA A 287 -1.77 9.52 7.79
N GLN A 288 -0.52 9.46 7.30
CA GLN A 288 0.40 8.35 7.56
C GLN A 288 1.83 8.81 7.89
N GLY A 289 2.62 7.91 8.48
CA GLY A 289 4.04 8.16 8.79
C GLY A 289 4.27 9.47 9.53
N ARG A 290 4.88 10.45 8.86
CA ARG A 290 5.23 11.75 9.48
C ARG A 290 4.14 12.82 9.40
N GLN A 291 3.00 12.52 8.78
CA GLN A 291 1.87 13.44 8.61
C GLN A 291 1.06 13.54 9.90
N THR A 292 1.69 14.03 10.96
CA THR A 292 1.08 14.14 12.29
C THR A 292 0.09 15.30 12.34
N PRO A 293 -0.89 15.33 13.26
CA PRO A 293 -1.79 16.48 13.40
C PRO A 293 -1.08 17.82 13.66
N ALA A 294 0.15 17.80 14.20
CA ALA A 294 0.96 18.99 14.44
C ALA A 294 1.79 19.43 13.21
N ASP A 295 1.85 18.62 12.15
CA ASP A 295 2.50 19.01 10.91
C ASP A 295 1.68 20.11 10.21
N PRO A 296 2.28 21.24 9.78
CA PRO A 296 1.52 22.37 9.26
C PRO A 296 0.68 22.08 8.00
N GLU A 297 1.09 21.14 7.16
CA GLU A 297 0.30 20.75 5.99
C GLU A 297 -0.87 19.86 6.36
N THR A 298 -0.60 18.88 7.22
CA THR A 298 -1.63 17.99 7.77
C THR A 298 -2.66 18.79 8.57
N ALA A 299 -2.25 19.71 9.43
CA ALA A 299 -3.13 20.58 10.21
C ALA A 299 -4.08 21.40 9.33
N ARG A 300 -3.57 21.98 8.24
CA ARG A 300 -4.42 22.71 7.28
C ARG A 300 -5.46 21.81 6.61
N ALA A 301 -5.10 20.58 6.26
CA ALA A 301 -6.04 19.63 5.68
C ALA A 301 -7.11 19.21 6.70
N LEU A 302 -6.71 18.97 7.96
CA LEU A 302 -7.62 18.68 9.07
C LEU A 302 -8.59 19.84 9.33
N ASP A 303 -8.11 21.09 9.30
CA ASP A 303 -8.96 22.28 9.44
C ASP A 303 -9.99 22.37 8.30
N VAL A 304 -9.62 22.02 7.07
CA VAL A 304 -10.55 21.97 5.94
C VAL A 304 -11.63 20.90 6.18
N ILE A 305 -11.25 19.69 6.59
CA ILE A 305 -12.20 18.60 6.89
C ILE A 305 -13.12 19.00 8.04
N ALA A 306 -12.57 19.58 9.11
CA ALA A 306 -13.34 20.06 10.25
C ALA A 306 -14.32 21.17 9.87
N ALA A 307 -13.94 22.09 8.99
CA ALA A 307 -14.79 23.18 8.53
C ALA A 307 -15.94 22.72 7.62
N LEU A 308 -15.82 21.57 6.95
CA LEU A 308 -16.93 20.95 6.21
C LEU A 308 -18.01 20.43 7.15
N ASP A 309 -17.62 19.96 8.34
CA ASP A 309 -18.52 19.41 9.39
C ASP A 309 -19.52 18.39 8.84
N ASP A 310 -19.07 17.48 7.97
CA ASP A 310 -19.93 16.52 7.28
C ASP A 310 -19.46 15.07 7.49
N PRO A 311 -20.38 14.11 7.73
CA PRO A 311 -20.01 12.71 7.92
C PRO A 311 -19.43 12.01 6.69
N HIS A 312 -19.58 12.58 5.49
CA HIS A 312 -19.10 11.99 4.25
C HIS A 312 -17.66 12.40 3.90
N VAL A 313 -17.01 13.25 4.71
CA VAL A 313 -15.58 13.53 4.58
C VAL A 313 -14.93 13.35 5.95
N ARG A 314 -14.09 12.31 6.08
CA ARG A 314 -13.50 11.90 7.35
C ARG A 314 -12.00 11.67 7.20
N VAL A 315 -11.33 11.56 8.35
CA VAL A 315 -9.91 11.22 8.41
C VAL A 315 -9.76 9.71 8.55
N LEU A 316 -8.78 9.15 7.85
CA LEU A 316 -8.21 7.84 8.15
C LEU A 316 -6.82 8.04 8.74
N VAL A 317 -6.50 7.35 9.83
CA VAL A 317 -5.18 7.43 10.44
C VAL A 317 -4.45 6.11 10.28
N ASP A 318 -3.27 6.15 9.66
CA ASP A 318 -2.34 5.03 9.60
C ASP A 318 -1.37 5.09 10.79
N ILE A 319 -1.36 4.02 11.60
CA ILE A 319 -0.57 3.96 12.84
C ILE A 319 0.93 3.74 12.63
N SER A 320 1.42 3.65 11.39
CA SER A 320 2.84 3.87 11.07
C SER A 320 3.32 5.22 11.61
N MET A 321 2.40 6.15 11.89
CA MET A 321 2.65 7.38 12.63
C MET A 321 3.13 7.17 14.08
N LEU A 322 2.72 6.07 14.70
CA LEU A 322 2.80 5.81 16.15
C LEU A 322 3.87 4.77 16.49
N MET A 323 4.96 4.67 15.72
CA MET A 323 5.97 3.63 15.94
C MET A 323 6.87 3.98 17.14
N PRO A 324 6.82 3.20 18.25
CA PRO A 324 7.66 3.48 19.42
C PRO A 324 9.14 3.19 19.16
N GLU A 325 9.41 2.22 18.29
CA GLU A 325 10.73 1.73 17.90
C GLU A 325 10.70 1.28 16.43
N LEU A 326 11.88 1.12 15.82
CA LEU A 326 12.00 0.51 14.49
C LEU A 326 11.64 -1.00 14.53
N PRO A 327 11.11 -1.60 13.45
CA PRO A 327 10.84 -3.05 13.41
C PRO A 327 12.13 -3.88 13.57
N VAL A 328 12.06 -5.03 14.26
CA VAL A 328 13.24 -5.89 14.51
C VAL A 328 13.82 -6.40 13.20
N THR A 329 12.94 -6.85 12.31
CA THR A 329 13.35 -7.40 11.01
C THR A 329 13.89 -6.32 10.08
N TYR A 330 13.39 -5.09 10.18
CA TYR A 330 13.86 -3.94 9.42
C TYR A 330 15.30 -3.56 9.81
N VAL A 331 15.59 -3.52 11.11
CA VAL A 331 16.97 -3.29 11.62
C VAL A 331 17.93 -4.35 11.06
N SER A 332 17.51 -5.61 11.07
CA SER A 332 18.28 -6.73 10.52
C SER A 332 18.49 -6.59 9.00
N ALA A 333 17.46 -6.16 8.27
CA ALA A 333 17.52 -5.94 6.84
C ALA A 333 18.46 -4.80 6.46
N LEU A 334 18.51 -3.71 7.24
CA LEU A 334 19.48 -2.61 7.02
C LEU A 334 20.93 -3.08 7.18
N GLU A 335 21.22 -3.87 8.22
CA GLU A 335 22.56 -4.43 8.40
C GLU A 335 22.93 -5.38 7.26
N ALA A 336 22.01 -6.24 6.84
CA ALA A 336 22.21 -7.15 5.72
C ALA A 336 22.42 -6.42 4.38
N ALA A 337 21.78 -5.25 4.20
CA ALA A 337 21.96 -4.38 3.04
C ALA A 337 23.27 -3.57 3.09
N GLY A 338 24.09 -3.74 4.15
CA GLY A 338 25.41 -3.13 4.28
C GLY A 338 25.43 -1.78 4.99
N VAL A 339 24.34 -1.36 5.64
CA VAL A 339 24.35 -0.17 6.49
C VAL A 339 25.17 -0.46 7.75
N GLU A 340 26.07 0.46 8.09
CA GLU A 340 27.01 0.25 9.18
C GLU A 340 26.29 0.10 10.54
N ARG A 341 26.67 -0.92 11.32
CA ARG A 341 25.98 -1.30 12.57
C ARG A 341 25.93 -0.18 13.61
N SER A 342 26.98 0.64 13.73
CA SER A 342 26.99 1.77 14.66
C SER A 342 26.02 2.88 14.24
N LEU A 343 25.83 3.11 12.93
CA LEU A 343 24.77 3.99 12.43
C LEU A 343 23.38 3.43 12.74
N VAL A 344 23.13 2.16 12.41
CA VAL A 344 21.86 1.49 12.70
C VAL A 344 21.53 1.55 14.20
N GLY A 345 22.49 1.18 15.05
CA GLY A 345 22.33 1.21 16.50
C GLY A 345 22.07 2.62 17.05
N ARG A 346 22.72 3.65 16.50
CA ARG A 346 22.49 5.06 16.87
C ARG A 346 21.06 5.50 16.53
N VAL A 347 20.61 5.19 15.31
CA VAL A 347 19.27 5.56 14.84
C VAL A 347 18.20 4.81 15.64
N ALA A 348 18.37 3.52 15.88
CA ALA A 348 17.43 2.72 16.67
C ALA A 348 17.31 3.24 18.12
N ALA A 349 18.43 3.51 18.79
CA ALA A 349 18.43 4.04 20.16
C ALA A 349 17.85 5.47 20.24
N GLY A 350 18.03 6.27 19.18
CA GLY A 350 17.53 7.64 19.09
C GLY A 350 16.17 7.79 18.42
N TRP A 351 15.47 6.71 18.07
CA TRP A 351 14.35 6.76 17.12
C TRP A 351 13.28 7.84 17.42
N ARG A 352 12.96 8.02 18.70
CA ARG A 352 11.98 9.02 19.16
C ARG A 352 12.51 10.45 19.21
N ASP A 353 13.82 10.65 19.25
CA ASP A 353 14.45 11.96 19.24
C ASP A 353 14.31 12.60 17.84
N PRO A 354 13.71 13.80 17.71
CA PRO A 354 13.64 14.53 16.45
C PRO A 354 15.01 14.74 15.78
N ALA A 355 16.09 14.85 16.55
CA ALA A 355 17.46 15.00 16.04
C ALA A 355 17.92 13.80 15.19
N THR A 356 17.27 12.64 15.32
CA THR A 356 17.54 11.47 14.48
C THR A 356 17.31 11.74 12.99
N VAL A 357 16.43 12.67 12.62
CA VAL A 357 16.23 13.04 11.22
C VAL A 357 17.50 13.63 10.61
N ASP A 358 18.21 14.47 11.34
CA ASP A 358 19.46 15.06 10.86
C ASP A 358 20.56 14.02 10.70
N VAL A 359 20.59 13.01 11.59
CA VAL A 359 21.49 11.85 11.47
C VAL A 359 21.22 11.08 10.17
N LEU A 360 19.96 10.78 9.89
CA LEU A 360 19.54 10.06 8.68
C LEU A 360 19.91 10.82 7.40
N VAL A 361 19.58 12.11 7.34
CA VAL A 361 19.87 12.97 6.17
C VAL A 361 21.38 13.13 5.99
N SER A 362 22.14 13.30 7.07
CA SER A 362 23.59 13.39 7.02
C SER A 362 24.24 12.08 6.52
N ALA A 363 23.73 10.92 6.96
CA ALA A 363 24.21 9.63 6.49
C ALA A 363 24.01 9.44 4.98
N LEU A 364 22.84 9.82 4.45
CA LEU A 364 22.59 9.79 3.01
C LEU A 364 23.52 10.73 2.24
N ARG A 365 23.64 12.00 2.70
CA ARG A 365 24.47 13.01 2.03
C ARG A 365 25.96 12.68 2.04
N SER A 366 26.44 12.03 3.10
CA SER A 366 27.86 11.64 3.22
C SER A 366 28.20 10.34 2.47
N GLY A 367 27.20 9.64 1.90
CA GLY A 367 27.42 8.35 1.23
C GLY A 367 27.65 7.19 2.21
N ALA A 368 27.32 7.35 3.49
CA ALA A 368 27.45 6.31 4.50
C ALA A 368 26.42 5.18 4.34
N VAL A 369 25.37 5.41 3.54
CA VAL A 369 24.36 4.41 3.19
C VAL A 369 24.67 3.86 1.79
N PRO A 370 24.90 2.55 1.62
CA PRO A 370 25.12 1.95 0.30
C PRO A 370 23.92 2.18 -0.63
N PRO A 371 24.12 2.42 -1.94
CA PRO A 371 23.02 2.62 -2.89
C PRO A 371 21.97 1.50 -2.89
N SER A 372 22.39 0.25 -2.71
CA SER A 372 21.50 -0.92 -2.60
C SER A 372 20.57 -0.88 -1.39
N ALA A 373 20.94 -0.14 -0.34
CA ALA A 373 20.16 0.03 0.87
C ALA A 373 19.30 1.31 0.87
N HIS A 374 19.41 2.18 -0.15
CA HIS A 374 18.73 3.48 -0.14
C HIS A 374 17.22 3.35 -0.03
N ALA A 375 16.60 2.44 -0.80
CA ALA A 375 15.15 2.24 -0.75
C ALA A 375 14.67 1.88 0.66
N LEU A 376 15.29 0.86 1.26
CA LEU A 376 14.99 0.45 2.63
C LEU A 376 15.23 1.60 3.62
N PHE A 377 16.41 2.24 3.55
CA PHE A 377 16.77 3.33 4.46
C PHE A 377 15.80 4.53 4.41
N MET A 378 15.24 4.81 3.24
CA MET A 378 14.29 5.92 3.05
C MET A 378 12.98 5.72 3.82
N ASP A 379 12.58 4.49 4.16
CA ASP A 379 11.36 4.24 4.95
C ASP A 379 11.34 5.02 6.27
N MET A 380 12.49 5.15 6.94
CA MET A 380 12.64 5.95 8.17
C MET A 380 12.38 7.44 7.99
N LEU A 381 12.55 7.95 6.77
CA LEU A 381 12.35 9.37 6.44
C LEU A 381 10.95 9.67 5.93
N VAL A 382 10.32 8.71 5.24
CA VAL A 382 9.06 8.93 4.53
C VAL A 382 7.86 8.22 5.16
N ARG A 383 8.03 7.00 5.67
CA ARG A 383 6.90 6.11 6.02
C ARG A 383 6.79 5.84 7.51
N PHE A 384 7.88 5.95 8.26
CA PHE A 384 7.86 5.73 9.69
C PHE A 384 7.68 7.05 10.45
N GLY A 385 6.63 7.10 11.28
CA GLY A 385 6.41 8.14 12.27
C GLY A 385 6.94 7.75 13.65
N ARG A 386 6.91 8.71 14.58
CA ARG A 386 7.46 8.55 15.95
C ARG A 386 6.61 9.22 17.02
N SER A 387 5.36 9.52 16.67
CA SER A 387 4.42 10.25 17.54
C SER A 387 3.90 9.36 18.65
N GLU A 388 3.39 9.99 19.71
CA GLU A 388 2.62 9.29 20.73
C GLU A 388 1.14 9.19 20.32
N PRO A 389 0.42 8.11 20.66
CA PRO A 389 -1.02 7.98 20.38
C PRO A 389 -1.86 9.13 20.93
N THR A 390 -1.40 9.80 21.99
CA THR A 390 -2.09 10.96 22.58
C THR A 390 -2.15 12.16 21.64
N ALA A 391 -1.29 12.24 20.62
CA ALA A 391 -1.33 13.27 19.59
C ALA A 391 -2.62 13.24 18.75
N LEU A 392 -3.34 12.11 18.76
CA LEU A 392 -4.56 11.94 17.99
C LEU A 392 -5.81 12.49 18.69
N ARG A 393 -5.76 12.75 20.00
CA ARG A 393 -6.94 13.04 20.84
C ARG A 393 -7.81 14.17 20.28
N ASP A 394 -7.19 15.24 19.82
CA ASP A 394 -7.89 16.44 19.36
C ASP A 394 -8.56 16.22 18.00
N ILE A 395 -8.09 15.24 17.21
CA ILE A 395 -8.64 14.94 15.88
C ILE A 395 -9.59 13.73 15.89
N LEU A 396 -9.69 12.96 16.98
CA LEU A 396 -10.57 11.77 17.05
C LEU A 396 -11.99 12.01 16.55
N PRO A 397 -12.66 13.15 16.81
CA PRO A 397 -14.00 13.40 16.28
C PRO A 397 -14.09 13.44 14.74
N LEU A 398 -12.96 13.65 14.05
CA LEU A 398 -12.86 13.66 12.59
C LEU A 398 -12.54 12.27 12.02
N VAL A 399 -12.06 11.33 12.84
CA VAL A 399 -11.54 10.04 12.39
C VAL A 399 -12.66 9.03 12.25
N GLY A 400 -12.77 8.41 11.06
CA GLY A 400 -13.75 7.34 10.80
C GLY A 400 -13.13 5.96 10.56
N ALA A 401 -11.81 5.87 10.38
CA ALA A 401 -11.12 4.61 10.15
C ALA A 401 -9.64 4.68 10.59
N PHE A 402 -9.06 3.51 10.84
CA PHE A 402 -7.63 3.35 11.11
C PHE A 402 -7.03 2.27 10.23
N HIS A 403 -5.86 2.54 9.69
CA HIS A 403 -4.95 1.49 9.24
C HIS A 403 -4.03 1.10 10.39
N LEU A 404 -4.15 -0.14 10.84
CA LEU A 404 -3.25 -0.76 11.79
C LEU A 404 -1.99 -1.25 11.05
N LYS A 405 -1.26 -0.32 10.42
CA LYS A 405 -0.05 -0.66 9.67
C LYS A 405 0.95 -1.38 10.56
N PHE A 406 1.46 -2.50 10.08
CA PHE A 406 2.56 -3.23 10.70
C PHE A 406 3.60 -3.65 9.66
N TRP A 407 4.79 -3.99 10.17
CA TRP A 407 5.95 -4.28 9.33
C TRP A 407 6.43 -5.72 9.56
N ASP A 408 6.49 -6.15 10.81
CA ASP A 408 6.73 -7.53 11.19
C ASP A 408 5.82 -7.93 12.36
N LEU A 409 5.89 -9.19 12.76
CA LEU A 409 5.19 -9.72 13.94
C LEU A 409 6.13 -9.88 15.14
N GLU A 410 7.35 -9.34 15.06
CA GLU A 410 8.36 -9.44 16.12
C GLU A 410 8.05 -8.42 17.22
N ASP A 411 7.19 -8.81 18.16
CA ASP A 411 6.69 -7.94 19.24
C ASP A 411 7.69 -7.78 20.42
N ALA A 412 8.99 -7.74 20.12
CA ALA A 412 10.02 -7.47 21.11
C ALA A 412 9.77 -6.08 21.74
N GLU A 413 9.85 -6.00 23.08
CA GLU A 413 9.54 -4.80 23.85
C GLU A 413 8.14 -4.22 23.58
N HIS A 414 7.21 -5.05 23.09
CA HIS A 414 5.85 -4.68 22.71
C HIS A 414 5.78 -3.68 21.54
N ARG A 415 6.75 -3.66 20.62
CA ARG A 415 6.79 -2.68 19.53
C ARG A 415 5.62 -2.73 18.55
N VAL A 416 4.92 -3.86 18.44
CA VAL A 416 3.73 -4.04 17.61
C VAL A 416 2.46 -3.89 18.45
N SER A 417 2.38 -4.58 19.59
CA SER A 417 1.16 -4.61 20.41
C SER A 417 0.91 -3.33 21.20
N ARG A 418 1.96 -2.65 21.68
CA ARG A 418 1.83 -1.42 22.47
C ARG A 418 1.09 -0.29 21.73
N PRO A 419 1.50 0.13 20.51
CA PRO A 419 0.80 1.23 19.84
C PRO A 419 -0.68 0.92 19.58
N ILE A 420 -1.01 -0.35 19.27
CA ILE A 420 -2.39 -0.80 19.07
C ILE A 420 -3.19 -0.80 20.39
N ARG A 421 -2.58 -1.26 21.49
CA ARG A 421 -3.20 -1.21 22.81
C ARG A 421 -3.43 0.22 23.27
N ASP A 422 -2.44 1.09 23.11
CA ASP A 422 -2.52 2.47 23.53
C ASP A 422 -3.58 3.21 22.68
N LEU A 423 -3.72 2.87 21.38
CA LEU A 423 -4.84 3.30 20.53
C LEU A 423 -6.18 2.81 21.09
N GLY A 424 -6.33 1.53 21.45
CA GLY A 424 -7.56 1.00 22.05
C GLY A 424 -7.98 1.74 23.32
N ALA A 425 -7.02 2.16 24.14
CA ALA A 425 -7.30 2.96 25.33
C ALA A 425 -7.79 4.38 24.99
N VAL A 426 -7.23 4.99 23.95
CA VAL A 426 -7.65 6.30 23.45
C VAL A 426 -9.06 6.22 22.84
N LEU A 427 -9.32 5.22 21.99
CA LEU A 427 -10.61 5.05 21.32
C LEU A 427 -11.75 4.74 22.29
N SER A 428 -11.49 3.97 23.36
CA SER A 428 -12.52 3.65 24.34
C SER A 428 -13.03 4.85 25.14
N GLY A 429 -12.34 6.00 25.08
CA GLY A 429 -12.79 7.27 25.64
C GLY A 429 -13.55 8.16 24.64
N SER A 430 -13.88 7.65 23.45
CA SER A 430 -14.49 8.38 22.34
C SER A 430 -15.71 7.65 21.77
N ASP A 431 -16.48 8.34 20.93
CA ASP A 431 -17.62 7.77 20.20
C ASP A 431 -17.21 7.05 18.89
N PHE A 432 -15.93 6.67 18.76
CA PHE A 432 -15.42 6.04 17.55
C PHE A 432 -16.20 4.75 17.19
N ALA A 433 -16.71 4.76 15.96
CA ALA A 433 -17.35 3.63 15.31
C ALA A 433 -16.84 3.57 13.86
N GLY A 434 -16.14 2.50 13.51
CA GLY A 434 -15.42 2.45 12.24
C GLY A 434 -14.56 1.20 12.08
N THR A 435 -13.75 1.21 11.03
CA THR A 435 -12.87 0.10 10.67
C THR A 435 -11.47 0.29 11.22
N LEU A 436 -10.85 -0.84 11.59
CA LEU A 436 -9.47 -0.96 12.03
C LEU A 436 -8.83 -2.04 11.13
N CYS A 437 -8.14 -1.59 10.08
CA CYS A 437 -7.68 -2.46 9.01
C CYS A 437 -6.24 -2.92 9.24
N SER A 438 -6.01 -4.24 9.23
CA SER A 438 -4.68 -4.84 9.22
C SER A 438 -4.00 -4.61 7.87
N GLU A 439 -2.95 -3.79 7.86
CA GLU A 439 -2.19 -3.47 6.64
C GLU A 439 -0.68 -3.74 6.80
N TRP A 440 -0.14 -4.65 6.01
CA TRP A 440 1.25 -5.11 6.09
C TRP A 440 2.13 -4.35 5.10
N GLY A 441 3.12 -3.62 5.60
CA GLY A 441 4.13 -2.94 4.77
C GLY A 441 5.47 -3.69 4.68
N GLY A 442 5.69 -4.71 5.52
CA GLY A 442 6.99 -5.37 5.62
C GLY A 442 7.33 -6.33 4.49
N HIS A 443 6.39 -6.60 3.58
CA HIS A 443 6.64 -7.34 2.33
C HIS A 443 7.66 -6.64 1.40
N GLU A 444 8.23 -5.52 1.82
CA GLU A 444 9.33 -4.83 1.16
C GLU A 444 10.69 -5.43 1.45
N TRP A 445 10.88 -6.05 2.62
CA TRP A 445 12.12 -6.73 2.98
C TRP A 445 11.91 -8.14 3.54
N LEU A 446 10.66 -8.52 3.84
CA LEU A 446 10.29 -9.87 4.24
C LEU A 446 9.69 -10.63 3.07
N ASP A 447 10.20 -11.85 2.87
CA ASP A 447 9.59 -12.87 2.03
C ASP A 447 8.80 -13.82 2.93
N ALA A 448 7.57 -13.43 3.25
CA ALA A 448 6.67 -14.15 4.14
C ALA A 448 5.28 -14.31 3.50
N ASP A 449 4.56 -15.35 3.90
CA ASP A 449 3.21 -15.59 3.41
C ASP A 449 2.26 -14.48 3.90
N PRO A 450 1.59 -13.75 2.98
CA PRO A 450 0.74 -12.61 3.35
C PRO A 450 -0.47 -13.02 4.19
N ALA A 451 -0.99 -14.24 4.01
CA ALA A 451 -2.13 -14.73 4.78
C ALA A 451 -1.71 -15.09 6.22
N GLU A 452 -0.54 -15.71 6.42
CA GLU A 452 0.03 -15.96 7.75
C GLU A 452 0.33 -14.66 8.49
N MET A 453 1.00 -13.71 7.84
CA MET A 453 1.31 -12.39 8.41
C MET A 453 0.04 -11.64 8.82
N THR A 454 -0.97 -11.63 7.95
CA THR A 454 -2.24 -10.95 8.20
C THR A 454 -3.03 -11.60 9.34
N ARG A 455 -3.13 -12.95 9.37
CA ARG A 455 -3.82 -13.65 10.47
C ARG A 455 -3.14 -13.41 11.81
N GLY A 456 -1.81 -13.51 11.86
CA GLY A 456 -1.04 -13.25 13.08
C GLY A 456 -1.23 -11.82 13.59
N HIS A 457 -1.24 -10.84 12.68
CA HIS A 457 -1.48 -9.45 13.05
C HIS A 457 -2.92 -9.21 13.51
N LEU A 458 -3.93 -9.77 12.85
CA LEU A 458 -5.34 -9.64 13.26
C LEU A 458 -5.57 -10.17 14.68
N GLU A 459 -4.98 -11.32 15.02
CA GLU A 459 -5.06 -11.90 16.36
C GLU A 459 -4.38 -11.00 17.40
N LEU A 460 -3.16 -10.52 17.12
CA LEU A 460 -2.44 -9.60 17.99
C LEU A 460 -3.21 -8.29 18.19
N ALA A 461 -3.72 -7.71 17.10
CA ALA A 461 -4.45 -6.46 17.11
C ALA A 461 -5.76 -6.56 17.90
N ALA A 462 -6.53 -7.63 17.72
CA ALA A 462 -7.76 -7.87 18.48
C ALA A 462 -7.48 -7.89 19.98
N ASN A 463 -6.48 -8.65 20.41
CA ASN A 463 -6.10 -8.77 21.81
C ASN A 463 -5.59 -7.44 22.39
N ALA A 464 -4.71 -6.74 21.68
CA ALA A 464 -4.15 -5.46 22.10
C ALA A 464 -5.23 -4.37 22.21
N LEU A 465 -6.10 -4.24 21.20
CA LEU A 465 -7.22 -3.29 21.22
C LEU A 465 -8.16 -3.54 22.39
N ALA A 466 -8.53 -4.80 22.64
CA ALA A 466 -9.41 -5.15 23.75
C ALA A 466 -8.78 -4.82 25.12
N GLU A 467 -7.49 -5.14 25.31
CA GLU A 467 -6.74 -4.75 26.51
C GLU A 467 -6.70 -3.24 26.73
N GLY A 468 -6.45 -2.49 25.66
CA GLY A 468 -6.46 -1.04 25.66
C GLY A 468 -7.81 -0.49 26.08
N ALA A 469 -8.87 -0.98 25.44
CA ALA A 469 -10.22 -0.52 25.67
C ALA A 469 -10.69 -0.77 27.12
N GLU A 470 -10.38 -1.94 27.69
CA GLU A 470 -10.65 -2.23 29.10
C GLU A 470 -9.91 -1.28 30.05
N SER A 471 -8.65 -0.98 29.74
CA SER A 471 -7.81 -0.09 30.55
C SER A 471 -8.32 1.35 30.51
N GLY A 472 -8.74 1.82 29.32
CA GLY A 472 -9.35 3.14 29.12
C GLY A 472 -10.62 3.34 29.95
N ARG A 473 -11.54 2.36 29.95
CA ARG A 473 -12.77 2.41 30.75
C ARG A 473 -12.50 2.52 32.25
N ARG A 474 -11.59 1.70 32.79
CA ARG A 474 -11.22 1.74 34.21
C ARG A 474 -10.57 3.07 34.62
N GLY A 475 -9.85 3.72 33.72
CA GLY A 475 -9.29 5.05 33.93
C GLY A 475 -10.36 6.14 33.99
N HIS A 476 -11.36 6.08 33.12
CA HIS A 476 -12.49 7.02 33.09
C HIS A 476 -13.40 6.89 34.33
N ASP A 477 -13.74 5.67 34.73
CA ASP A 477 -14.60 5.41 35.90
C ASP A 477 -13.98 5.90 37.22
N ARG A 478 -12.64 5.89 37.32
CA ARG A 478 -11.91 6.40 38.50
C ARG A 478 -11.77 7.93 38.51
N ALA A 479 -11.96 8.60 37.37
CA ALA A 479 -11.84 10.05 37.24
C ALA A 479 -13.17 10.81 37.43
N SER A 480 -14.30 10.10 37.54
CA SER A 480 -15.60 10.72 37.87
C SER A 480 -15.61 11.25 39.32
N PRO A 481 -16.15 12.45 39.60
CA PRO A 481 -16.05 13.05 40.93
C PRO A 481 -16.89 12.28 41.95
N VAL A 482 -16.26 11.98 43.08
CA VAL A 482 -16.92 11.56 44.33
C VAL A 482 -18.12 12.48 44.57
N ALA A 483 -19.31 11.88 44.63
CA ALA A 483 -20.55 12.57 44.99
C ALA A 483 -20.34 13.35 46.30
N MET A 484 -20.51 14.67 46.24
CA MET A 484 -20.52 15.52 47.42
C MET A 484 -21.66 15.08 48.35
N PRO A 485 -21.39 14.83 49.64
CA PRO A 485 -22.45 14.42 50.56
C PRO A 485 -23.42 15.59 50.75
N SER A 486 -24.70 15.30 50.49
CA SER A 486 -25.82 16.20 50.77
C SER A 486 -25.84 16.57 52.26
N ARG A 487 -25.90 17.87 52.55
CA ARG A 487 -26.13 18.42 53.90
C ARG A 487 -27.59 18.37 54.30
#